data_AF-A0A6V7LKQ4-F1
#
_entry.id   AF-A0A6V7LKQ4-F1
#
_cell.length_a   1.000
_cell.length_b   1.000
_cell.length_c   1.000
_cell.angle_alpha   90.00
_cell.angle_beta   90.00
_cell.angle_gamma   90.00
#
_symmetry.space_group_name_H-M   'P 1'
#
loop_
_entity.id
_entity.type
_entity.pdbx_description
1 polymer ?
#
loop_
_entity_poly.entity_id
_entity_poly.type
_entity_poly.pdbx_seq_one_letter_code
_entity_poly.pdbx_strand_id
1 'polypeptide(L)' 'IIVGDCVKALAHMIEEGRKFDYVFGDLTDIPISTTPHGDAWDFIRLILNSSMKVLKPSGKYMTH' A
#
# COMPACT_ATOMS: atom_id res chain seq x y z
N ILE A 1 -6.72 4.53 -13.69
CA ILE A 1 -7.24 4.82 -12.33
C ILE A 1 -8.11 3.63 -11.93
N ILE A 2 -7.84 3.02 -10.77
CA ILE A 2 -8.67 1.95 -10.19
C ILE A 2 -9.50 2.61 -9.08
N VAL A 3 -10.83 2.56 -9.17
CA VAL A 3 -11.71 3.11 -8.13
C VAL A 3 -12.02 2.00 -7.14
N GLY A 4 -11.43 2.07 -5.95
CA GLY A 4 -11.61 1.07 -4.91
C GLY A 4 -10.60 1.18 -3.76
N ASP A 5 -10.68 0.24 -2.82
CA ASP A 5 -9.76 0.14 -1.69
C ASP A 5 -8.35 -0.28 -2.16
N CYS A 6 -7.37 0.57 -1.85
CA CYS A 6 -5.97 0.35 -2.23
C CYS A 6 -5.38 -0.93 -1.62
N VAL A 7 -5.84 -1.36 -0.43
CA VAL A 7 -5.36 -2.57 0.23
C VAL A 7 -5.71 -3.81 -0.59
N LYS A 8 -6.94 -3.86 -1.12
CA LYS A 8 -7.41 -4.95 -1.98
C LYS A 8 -6.66 -4.96 -3.32
N ALA A 9 -6.45 -3.79 -3.90
CA ALA A 9 -5.69 -3.67 -5.15
C ALA A 9 -4.23 -4.13 -4.97
N LEU A 10 -3.57 -3.73 -3.88
CA LEU A 10 -2.22 -4.17 -3.55
C LEU A 10 -2.15 -5.68 -3.33
N ALA A 11 -3.09 -6.26 -2.58
CA ALA A 11 -3.15 -7.71 -2.36
C ALA A 11 -3.21 -8.49 -3.69
N HIS A 12 -4.07 -8.08 -4.62
CA HIS A 12 -4.16 -8.69 -5.94
C HIS A 12 -2.86 -8.56 -6.74
N MET A 13 -2.21 -7.38 -6.73
CA MET A 13 -0.94 -7.18 -7.42
C MET A 13 0.19 -8.03 -6.83
N ILE A 14 0.17 -8.28 -5.51
CA ILE A 14 1.11 -9.17 -4.84
C ILE A 14 0.88 -10.62 -5.31
N GLU A 15 -0.37 -11.07 -5.37
CA GLU A 15 -0.74 -12.41 -5.86
C GLU A 15 -0.34 -12.63 -7.32
N GLU A 16 -0.50 -11.61 -8.17
CA GLU A 16 -0.03 -11.62 -9.57
C GLU A 16 1.50 -11.56 -9.69
N GLY A 17 2.24 -11.35 -8.60
CA GLY A 17 3.70 -11.19 -8.62
C GLY A 17 4.16 -9.90 -9.31
N ARG A 18 3.28 -8.91 -9.47
CA ARG A 18 3.59 -7.65 -10.15
C ARG A 18 4.61 -6.85 -9.37
N LYS A 19 5.56 -6.25 -10.10
CA LYS A 19 6.62 -5.43 -9.53
C LYS A 19 6.71 -4.09 -10.25
N PHE A 20 6.86 -3.02 -9.48
CA PHE A 20 6.92 -1.65 -9.98
C PHE A 20 8.27 -1.02 -9.66
N ASP A 21 8.74 -0.15 -10.55
CA ASP A 21 9.95 0.66 -10.35
C ASP A 21 9.71 1.80 -9.36
N TYR A 22 8.46 2.28 -9.28
CA TYR A 22 8.05 3.37 -8.40
C TYR A 22 6.71 3.05 -7.74
N VAL A 23 6.59 3.35 -6.45
CA VAL A 23 5.33 3.32 -5.70
C VAL A 23 5.20 4.63 -4.94
N PHE A 24 4.07 5.32 -5.11
CA PHE A 24 3.76 6.57 -4.43
C PHE A 24 2.67 6.31 -3.38
N GLY A 25 3.00 6.48 -2.11
CA GLY A 25 2.08 6.29 -0.98
C GLY A 25 1.43 7.61 -0.57
N ASP A 26 0.54 8.14 -1.40
CA ASP A 26 -0.18 9.40 -1.16
C ASP A 26 -1.58 9.13 -0.58
N LEU A 27 -1.62 8.50 0.59
CA LEU A 27 -2.87 8.28 1.34
C LEU A 27 -3.07 9.41 2.35
N THR A 28 -4.32 9.65 2.74
CA THR A 28 -4.64 10.62 3.80
C THR A 28 -3.99 10.20 5.12
N ASP A 29 -3.49 11.18 5.88
CA ASP A 29 -2.78 10.96 7.15
C ASP A 29 -3.61 10.18 8.20
N ILE A 30 -4.93 10.26 8.10
CA ILE A 30 -5.86 9.45 8.88
C ILE A 30 -6.36 8.28 8.01
N PRO A 31 -6.15 7.04 8.43
CA PRO A 31 -6.62 5.89 7.68
C PRO A 31 -8.15 5.79 7.71
N ILE A 32 -8.77 5.85 6.54
CA ILE A 32 -10.20 5.53 6.39
C ILE A 32 -10.33 4.01 6.25
N SER A 33 -10.53 3.31 7.35
CA SER A 33 -10.86 1.88 7.35
C SER A 33 -12.30 1.67 7.80
N THR A 34 -13.02 0.78 7.10
CA THR A 34 -14.37 0.34 7.50
C THR A 34 -14.34 -0.74 8.58
N THR A 35 -13.16 -1.13 9.05
CA THR A 35 -12.95 -2.19 10.05
C THR A 35 -12.21 -1.64 11.27
N PRO A 36 -12.51 -2.11 12.50
CA PRO A 36 -11.72 -1.76 13.67
C PRO A 36 -10.30 -2.29 13.45
N HIS A 37 -9.36 -1.40 13.22
CA HIS A 37 -7.95 -1.70 13.30
C HIS A 37 -7.43 -1.16 14.62
N GLY A 38 -6.29 -1.68 15.08
CA GLY A 38 -5.57 -1.09 16.21
C GLY A 38 -5.16 0.36 15.90
N ASP A 39 -4.24 0.87 16.72
CA ASP A 39 -3.67 2.21 16.56
C ASP A 39 -3.27 2.51 15.09
N ALA A 40 -3.36 3.76 14.64
CA ALA A 40 -3.15 4.16 13.23
C ALA A 40 -1.84 3.63 12.63
N TRP A 41 -0.85 3.39 13.48
CA TRP A 41 0.41 2.73 13.17
C TRP A 41 0.27 1.34 12.52
N ASP A 42 -0.74 0.55 12.88
CA ASP A 42 -0.94 -0.78 12.30
C ASP A 42 -1.37 -0.68 10.84
N PHE A 43 -2.19 0.31 10.51
CA PHE A 43 -2.55 0.59 9.12
C PHE A 43 -1.34 1.10 8.33
N ILE A 44 -0.56 2.02 8.89
CA ILE A 44 0.66 2.52 8.24
C ILE A 44 1.62 1.34 7.94
N ARG A 45 1.81 0.43 8.91
CA ARG A 45 2.61 -0.79 8.72
C ARG A 45 2.05 -1.67 7.62
N LEU A 46 0.73 -1.86 7.57
CA LEU A 46 0.07 -2.66 6.52
C LEU A 46 0.38 -2.09 5.13
N ILE A 47 0.21 -0.78 4.93
CA ILE A 47 0.42 -0.12 3.64
C ILE A 47 1.89 -0.16 3.23
N LEU A 48 2.82 0.18 4.13
CA LEU A 48 4.25 0.13 3.85
C LEU A 48 4.71 -1.27 3.48
N ASN A 49 4.33 -2.28 4.27
CA ASN A 49 4.70 -3.67 3.99
C ASN A 49 4.14 -4.16 2.65
N SER A 50 2.88 -3.82 2.33
CA SER A 50 2.24 -4.21 1.07
C SER A 50 2.90 -3.51 -0.12
N SER A 51 3.25 -2.24 0.02
CA SER A 51 3.95 -1.45 -1.00
C SER A 51 5.33 -2.01 -1.30
N MET A 52 6.09 -2.43 -0.28
CA MET A 52 7.40 -3.05 -0.47
C MET A 52 7.31 -4.40 -1.19
N LYS A 53 6.22 -5.16 -1.00
CA LYS A 53 6.01 -6.43 -1.70
C LYS A 53 5.76 -6.26 -3.20
N VAL A 54 5.26 -5.11 -3.64
CA VAL A 54 5.10 -4.81 -5.08
C VAL A 54 6.24 -3.96 -5.63
N LEU A 55 7.22 -3.58 -4.82
CA LEU A 55 8.39 -2.82 -5.26
C LEU A 55 9.47 -3.77 -5.81
N LYS A 56 10.12 -3.37 -6.90
CA LYS A 56 11.36 -4.02 -7.36
C LYS A 56 12.50 -3.78 -6.35
N PRO A 57 13.51 -4.66 -6.27
CA PRO A 57 14.67 -4.44 -5.39
C PRO A 57 15.39 -3.11 -5.62
N SER A 58 15.42 -2.61 -6.86
CA SER A 58 15.99 -1.32 -7.25
C SER A 58 14.96 -0.18 -7.35
N GLY A 59 13.71 -0.44 -6.96
CA GLY A 59 12.62 0.52 -7.08
C GLY A 59 12.68 1.57 -5.97
N LYS A 60 11.84 2.60 -6.11
CA LYS A 60 11.72 3.70 -5.14
C LYS A 60 10.30 3.81 -4.59
N TYR A 61 10.19 3.86 -3.27
CA TYR A 61 8.96 4.25 -2.59
C TYR A 61 9.04 5.75 -2.27
N MET A 62 7.97 6.48 -2.57
CA MET A 62 7.89 7.92 -2.36
C MET A 62 6.62 8.24 -1.57
N THR A 63 6.75 9.08 -0.55
CA THR A 63 5.68 9.57 0.33
C THR A 63 6.04 11.00 0.76
N HIS A 64 5.05 11.80 1.14
CA HIS A 64 5.29 13.08 1.84
C HIS A 64 5.65 12.86 3.31
#